data_AF-A0A2W7D413-F1
#
_entry.id   AF-A0A2W7D413-F1
#
_cell.length_a   1.000
_cell.length_b   1.000
_cell.length_c   1.000
_cell.angle_alpha   90.00
_cell.angle_beta   90.00
_cell.angle_gamma   90.00
#
_symmetry.space_group_name_H-M   'P 1'
#
loop_
_entity.id
_entity.type
_entity.pdbx_description
1 polymer ?
#
loop_
_entity_poly.entity_id
_entity_poly.type
_entity_poly.pdbx_seq_one_letter_code
_entity_poly.pdbx_strand_id
1 'polypeptide(L)'
;MLDTILINPLEQSTQKIIDLLNQLTQDYQQLLQQDKTLLFETFPPNNQTLSILEEIDLLTTDLRAYASQITINQQIQNPYQALTTLRSMRLFENPSLAELYFTKNKQFPLFYQYLQKLDYLKLLLIDWLILQR
;
A
#
# COMPACT_ATOMS: atom_id res chain seq x y z
N MET A 1 -20.13 -26.99 -21.97
CA MET A 1 -20.64 -26.41 -20.71
C MET A 1 -19.41 -25.93 -19.95
N LEU A 2 -19.22 -24.61 -19.86
CA LEU A 2 -18.14 -24.03 -19.08
C LEU A 2 -18.68 -23.88 -17.67
N ASP A 3 -18.31 -24.81 -16.78
CA ASP A 3 -18.52 -24.65 -15.36
C ASP A 3 -17.74 -23.40 -14.94
N THR A 4 -18.48 -22.29 -14.83
CA THR A 4 -17.93 -21.05 -14.32
C THR A 4 -17.70 -21.32 -12.86
N ILE A 5 -16.45 -21.60 -12.47
CA ILE A 5 -16.08 -21.70 -11.07
C ILE A 5 -16.49 -20.35 -10.46
N LEU A 6 -17.58 -20.35 -9.69
CA LEU A 6 -17.98 -19.22 -8.86
C LEU A 6 -16.94 -19.14 -7.75
N ILE A 7 -15.76 -18.57 -8.06
CA ILE A 7 -14.72 -18.37 -7.06
C ILE A 7 -15.30 -17.36 -6.06
N ASN A 8 -15.30 -17.75 -4.78
CA ASN A 8 -15.81 -16.94 -3.69
C ASN A 8 -15.13 -15.55 -3.73
N PRO A 9 -15.87 -14.43 -3.76
CA PRO A 9 -15.29 -13.08 -3.78
C PRO A 9 -14.27 -12.84 -2.66
N LEU A 10 -14.49 -13.44 -1.49
CA LEU A 10 -13.57 -13.36 -0.35
C LEU A 10 -12.24 -14.08 -0.64
N GLU A 11 -12.30 -15.27 -1.27
CA GLU A 11 -11.11 -16.03 -1.67
C GLU A 11 -10.33 -15.27 -2.76
N GLN A 12 -11.03 -14.69 -3.74
CA GLN A 12 -10.40 -13.85 -4.77
C GLN A 12 -9.69 -12.64 -4.15
N SER A 13 -10.35 -11.95 -3.21
CA SER A 13 -9.75 -10.81 -2.52
C SER A 13 -8.55 -11.23 -1.70
N THR A 14 -8.64 -12.37 -1.01
CA THR A 14 -7.53 -12.93 -0.22
C THR A 14 -6.31 -13.23 -1.10
N GLN A 15 -6.51 -13.91 -2.24
CA GLN A 15 -5.41 -14.23 -3.15
C GLN A 15 -4.76 -12.97 -3.71
N LYS A 16 -5.55 -11.98 -4.14
CA LYS A 16 -5.03 -10.69 -4.63
C LYS A 16 -4.21 -9.97 -3.57
N ILE A 17 -4.65 -9.99 -2.30
CA ILE A 17 -3.91 -9.38 -1.19
C ILE A 17 -2.55 -10.09 -0.98
N ILE A 18 -2.54 -11.42 -1.02
CA ILE A 18 -1.30 -12.22 -0.87
C ILE A 18 -0.32 -11.91 -2.01
N ASP A 19 -0.79 -11.94 -3.25
CA ASP A 19 0.05 -11.70 -4.43
C ASP A 19 0.62 -10.27 -4.40
N LEU A 20 -0.22 -9.29 -4.05
CA LEU A 20 0.19 -7.88 -3.97
C LEU A 20 1.17 -7.62 -2.82
N LEU A 21 0.99 -8.28 -1.66
CA LEU A 21 1.92 -8.18 -0.53
C LEU A 21 3.32 -8.69 -0.91
N ASN A 22 3.38 -9.80 -1.65
CA ASN A 22 4.65 -10.35 -2.13
C ASN A 22 5.33 -9.39 -3.11
N GLN A 23 4.59 -8.81 -4.05
CA GLN A 23 5.10 -7.82 -4.99
C GLN A 23 5.61 -6.57 -4.28
N LEU A 24 4.80 -5.98 -3.39
CA LEU A 24 5.17 -4.79 -2.60
C LEU A 24 6.43 -5.00 -1.76
N THR A 25 6.67 -6.23 -1.29
CA THR A 25 7.90 -6.56 -0.56
C THR A 25 9.14 -6.43 -1.46
N GLN A 26 9.07 -6.92 -2.69
CA GLN A 26 10.16 -6.84 -3.66
C GLN A 26 10.34 -5.43 -4.20
N ASP A 27 9.23 -4.77 -4.57
CA ASP A 27 9.24 -3.42 -5.13
C ASP A 27 9.86 -2.41 -4.16
N TYR A 28 9.54 -2.53 -2.87
CA TYR A 28 10.08 -1.64 -1.84
C TYR A 28 11.60 -1.79 -1.69
N GLN A 29 12.12 -3.01 -1.72
CA GLN A 29 13.56 -3.26 -1.69
C GLN A 29 14.25 -2.67 -2.92
N GLN A 30 13.65 -2.83 -4.10
CA GLN A 30 14.18 -2.27 -5.34
C GLN A 30 14.22 -0.73 -5.29
N LEU A 31 13.15 -0.11 -4.81
CA LEU A 31 13.02 1.34 -4.68
C LEU A 31 14.10 1.92 -3.75
N LEU A 32 14.36 1.27 -2.60
CA LEU A 32 15.42 1.67 -1.68
C LEU A 32 16.83 1.57 -2.28
N GLN A 33 17.06 0.64 -3.21
CA GLN A 33 18.36 0.44 -3.85
C GLN A 33 18.63 1.42 -4.99
N GLN A 34 17.61 1.80 -5.76
CA GLN A 34 17.79 2.54 -7.02
C GLN A 34 17.59 4.05 -6.84
N ASP A 35 16.51 4.45 -6.16
CA ASP A 35 16.03 5.83 -6.23
C ASP A 35 16.18 6.58 -4.91
N LYS A 36 16.57 5.89 -3.81
CA LYS A 36 16.67 6.48 -2.47
C LYS A 36 17.53 7.75 -2.44
N THR A 37 18.75 7.70 -2.97
CA THR A 37 19.67 8.85 -2.95
C THR A 37 19.10 10.04 -3.73
N LEU A 38 18.59 9.79 -4.94
CA LEU A 38 17.99 10.83 -5.78
C LEU A 38 16.73 11.43 -5.14
N LEU A 39 15.94 10.62 -4.42
CA LEU A 39 14.80 11.08 -3.66
C LEU A 39 15.23 12.05 -2.55
N PHE A 40 16.25 11.69 -1.76
CA PHE A 40 16.79 12.56 -0.71
C PHE A 40 17.35 13.88 -1.24
N GLU A 41 17.98 13.86 -2.41
CA GLU A 41 18.48 15.08 -3.05
C GLU A 41 17.35 15.96 -3.58
N THR A 42 16.30 15.36 -4.13
CA THR A 42 15.15 16.08 -4.70
C THR A 42 14.21 16.62 -3.62
N PHE A 43 14.06 15.87 -2.52
CA PHE A 43 13.19 16.19 -1.40
C PHE A 43 13.98 16.11 -0.09
N PRO A 44 14.86 17.09 0.16
CA PRO A 44 15.67 17.10 1.37
C PRO A 44 14.76 17.18 2.60
N PRO A 45 15.05 16.39 3.65
CA PRO A 45 14.26 16.41 4.87
C PRO A 45 14.32 17.79 5.52
N ASN A 46 13.16 18.31 5.94
CA ASN A 46 13.11 19.47 6.82
C ASN A 46 12.92 18.96 8.27
N ASN A 47 13.43 19.70 9.25
CA ASN A 47 13.43 19.25 10.66
C ASN A 47 12.05 19.20 11.33
N GLN A 48 10.97 19.57 10.62
CA GLN A 48 9.63 19.76 11.21
C GLN A 48 8.56 18.85 10.59
N THR A 49 8.86 18.13 9.51
CA THR A 49 7.95 17.20 8.85
C THR A 49 8.67 15.89 8.59
N LEU A 50 7.93 14.78 8.63
CA LEU A 50 8.44 13.50 8.13
C LEU A 50 8.98 13.68 6.71
N SER A 51 10.11 13.03 6.43
CA SER A 51 10.60 12.90 5.07
C SER A 51 9.62 12.08 4.24
N ILE A 52 9.64 12.26 2.92
CA ILE A 52 8.79 11.47 2.01
C ILE A 52 9.00 9.98 2.22
N LEU A 53 10.25 9.55 2.43
CA LEU A 53 10.55 8.14 2.63
C LEU A 53 9.91 7.61 3.92
N GLU A 54 10.00 8.36 5.02
CA GLU A 54 9.36 7.96 6.28
C GLU A 54 7.84 7.84 6.16
N GLU A 55 7.20 8.72 5.40
CA GLU A 55 5.75 8.63 5.16
C GLU A 55 5.38 7.40 4.34
N ILE A 56 6.15 7.10 3.30
CA ILE A 56 6.00 5.88 2.52
C ILE A 56 6.20 4.65 3.42
N ASP A 57 7.16 4.70 4.35
CA ASP A 57 7.45 3.60 5.28
C ASP A 57 6.30 3.36 6.25
N LEU A 58 5.68 4.44 6.78
CA LEU A 58 4.51 4.34 7.64
C LEU A 58 3.32 3.73 6.88
N LEU A 59 2.99 4.24 5.69
CA LEU A 59 1.92 3.70 4.85
C LEU A 59 2.18 2.22 4.51
N THR A 60 3.41 1.91 4.15
CA THR A 60 3.85 0.55 3.83
C THR A 60 3.68 -0.39 5.03
N THR A 61 4.12 0.04 6.21
CA THR A 61 4.07 -0.76 7.42
C THR A 61 2.64 -1.08 7.82
N ASP A 62 1.77 -0.08 7.86
CA ASP A 62 0.37 -0.25 8.26
C ASP A 62 -0.39 -1.18 7.31
N LEU A 63 -0.29 -0.93 6.00
CA LEU A 63 -1.01 -1.71 4.99
C LEU A 63 -0.50 -3.15 4.92
N ARG A 64 0.83 -3.35 4.99
CA ARG A 64 1.41 -4.70 5.01
C ARG A 64 1.11 -5.45 6.30
N ALA A 65 0.98 -4.78 7.43
CA ALA A 65 0.59 -5.42 8.68
C ALA A 65 -0.82 -6.02 8.59
N TYR A 66 -1.80 -5.28 8.05
CA TYR A 66 -3.14 -5.82 7.82
C TYR A 66 -3.15 -6.96 6.80
N ALA A 67 -2.44 -6.81 5.68
CA ALA A 67 -2.32 -7.87 4.68
C ALA A 67 -1.69 -9.14 5.25
N SER A 68 -0.64 -9.00 6.07
CA SER A 68 0.05 -10.14 6.69
C SER A 68 -0.85 -10.89 7.68
N GLN A 69 -1.71 -10.18 8.41
CA GLN A 69 -2.69 -10.81 9.29
C GLN A 69 -3.68 -11.68 8.51
N ILE A 70 -4.13 -11.25 7.33
CA ILE A 70 -4.95 -12.07 6.43
C ILE A 70 -4.16 -13.32 5.99
N THR A 71 -2.92 -13.15 5.55
CA THR A 71 -2.09 -14.27 5.07
C THR A 71 -1.84 -15.33 6.16
N ILE A 72 -1.60 -14.90 7.40
CA ILE A 72 -1.21 -15.80 8.50
C ILE A 72 -2.44 -16.36 9.24
N ASN A 73 -3.40 -15.51 9.56
CA ASN A 73 -4.49 -15.84 10.48
C ASN A 73 -5.87 -15.89 9.80
N GLN A 74 -5.97 -15.54 8.51
CA GLN A 74 -7.23 -15.38 7.77
C GLN A 74 -8.22 -14.38 8.44
N GLN A 75 -7.68 -13.50 9.27
CA GLN A 75 -8.45 -12.51 10.03
C GLN A 75 -7.61 -11.25 10.26
N ILE A 76 -8.27 -10.10 10.35
CA ILE A 76 -7.68 -8.85 10.82
C ILE A 76 -8.14 -8.60 12.27
N GLN A 77 -7.21 -8.34 13.17
CA GLN A 77 -7.52 -7.95 14.54
C GLN A 77 -8.29 -6.62 14.56
N ASN A 78 -9.34 -6.55 15.38
CA ASN A 78 -10.21 -5.38 15.52
C ASN A 78 -10.74 -4.84 14.16
N PRO A 79 -11.54 -5.62 13.41
CA PRO A 79 -11.89 -5.32 12.02
C PRO A 79 -12.62 -3.97 11.84
N TYR A 80 -13.40 -3.53 12.84
CA TYR A 80 -14.05 -2.21 12.83
C TYR A 80 -13.04 -1.05 12.93
N GLN A 81 -12.05 -1.19 13.81
CA GLN A 81 -10.99 -0.20 13.95
C GLN A 81 -10.12 -0.17 12.70
N ALA A 82 -9.73 -1.35 12.18
CA ALA A 82 -8.97 -1.46 10.94
C ALA A 82 -9.69 -0.79 9.76
N LEU A 83 -10.99 -1.06 9.58
CA LEU A 83 -11.78 -0.41 8.53
C LEU A 83 -11.84 1.12 8.69
N THR A 84 -11.95 1.59 9.94
CA THR A 84 -11.97 3.03 10.23
C THR A 84 -10.62 3.67 9.86
N THR A 85 -9.52 3.07 10.31
CA THR A 85 -8.15 3.51 9.98
C THR A 85 -7.91 3.54 8.47
N LEU A 86 -8.25 2.46 7.76
CA LEU A 86 -8.09 2.36 6.31
C LEU A 86 -8.90 3.43 5.56
N ARG A 87 -10.12 3.74 6.02
CA ARG A 87 -10.95 4.79 5.42
C ARG A 87 -10.46 6.21 5.71
N SER A 88 -9.83 6.44 6.86
CA SER A 88 -9.24 7.74 7.19
C SER A 88 -7.87 7.95 6.55
N MET A 89 -7.18 6.89 6.13
CA MET A 89 -5.85 6.98 5.55
C MET A 89 -5.88 7.69 4.18
N ARG A 90 -5.28 8.89 4.15
CA ARG A 90 -5.13 9.71 2.95
C ARG A 90 -3.68 9.68 2.47
N LEU A 91 -3.42 8.97 1.37
CA LEU A 91 -2.05 8.77 0.86
C LEU A 91 -1.38 10.07 0.39
N PHE A 92 -2.14 11.10 0.08
CA PHE A 92 -1.62 12.35 -0.50
C PHE A 92 -1.95 13.58 0.37
N GLU A 93 -2.07 13.39 1.68
CA GLU A 93 -2.20 14.52 2.62
C GLU A 93 -0.90 15.32 2.76
N ASN A 94 0.25 14.65 2.63
CA ASN A 94 1.53 15.34 2.60
C ASN A 94 1.78 15.98 1.22
N PRO A 95 2.04 17.30 1.14
CA PRO A 95 2.27 17.99 -0.12
C PRO A 95 3.46 17.46 -0.93
N SER A 96 4.55 17.05 -0.26
CA SER A 96 5.75 16.52 -0.89
C SER A 96 5.49 15.13 -1.48
N LEU A 97 4.73 14.28 -0.79
CA LEU A 97 4.30 12.98 -1.31
C LEU A 97 3.33 13.15 -2.49
N ALA A 98 2.45 14.15 -2.44
CA ALA A 98 1.58 14.51 -3.55
C ALA A 98 2.38 15.03 -4.77
N GLU A 99 3.40 15.86 -4.56
CA GLU A 99 4.29 16.33 -5.62
C GLU A 99 5.05 15.16 -6.28
N LEU A 100 5.60 14.26 -5.46
CA LEU A 100 6.27 13.05 -5.95
C LEU A 100 5.34 12.26 -6.88
N TYR A 101 4.09 12.05 -6.48
CA TYR A 101 3.13 11.22 -7.21
C TYR A 101 2.57 11.90 -8.47
N PHE A 102 2.13 13.17 -8.38
CA PHE A 102 1.44 13.83 -9.48
C PHE A 102 2.38 14.53 -10.46
N THR A 103 3.51 15.05 -9.97
CA THR A 103 4.39 15.94 -10.76
C THR A 103 5.69 15.27 -11.14
N LYS A 104 6.25 14.41 -10.26
CA LYS A 104 7.55 13.77 -10.48
C LYS A 104 7.47 12.30 -10.91
N ASN A 105 6.29 11.79 -11.28
CA ASN A 105 6.07 10.39 -11.66
C ASN A 105 6.98 9.86 -12.78
N LYS A 106 7.35 10.69 -13.76
CA LYS A 106 8.29 10.31 -14.82
C LYS A 106 9.73 10.23 -14.33
N GLN A 107 10.09 11.04 -13.33
CA GLN A 107 11.41 11.03 -12.72
C GLN A 107 11.56 9.87 -11.73
N PHE A 108 10.48 9.52 -11.02
CA PHE A 108 10.44 8.45 -10.04
C PHE A 108 9.35 7.41 -10.39
N PRO A 109 9.52 6.66 -11.49
CA PRO A 109 8.51 5.71 -11.95
C PRO A 109 8.29 4.56 -10.96
N LEU A 110 9.34 4.13 -10.24
CA LEU A 110 9.23 3.07 -9.23
C LEU A 110 8.39 3.53 -8.04
N PHE A 111 8.64 4.73 -7.52
CA PHE A 111 7.81 5.33 -6.47
C PHE A 111 6.36 5.50 -6.90
N TYR A 112 6.14 5.98 -8.13
CA TYR A 112 4.79 6.13 -8.67
C TYR A 112 4.04 4.79 -8.69
N GLN A 113 4.64 3.74 -9.25
CA GLN A 113 4.04 2.40 -9.29
C GLN A 113 3.84 1.82 -7.89
N TYR A 114 4.79 2.04 -6.99
CA TYR A 114 4.72 1.58 -5.62
C TYR A 114 3.54 2.19 -4.87
N LEU A 115 3.36 3.51 -4.97
CA LEU A 115 2.23 4.23 -4.37
C LEU A 115 0.88 3.79 -4.92
N GLN A 116 0.79 3.50 -6.23
CA GLN A 116 -0.42 2.93 -6.83
C GLN A 116 -0.76 1.56 -6.24
N LYS A 117 0.25 0.70 -6.06
CA LYS A 117 0.08 -0.63 -5.45
C LYS A 117 -0.33 -0.53 -3.99
N LEU A 118 0.19 0.44 -3.23
CA LEU A 118 -0.25 0.70 -1.85
C LEU A 118 -1.71 1.16 -1.80
N ASP A 119 -2.12 2.11 -2.65
CA ASP A 119 -3.52 2.57 -2.68
C ASP A 119 -4.45 1.41 -3.06
N TYR A 120 -4.06 0.61 -4.04
CA TYR A 120 -4.82 -0.57 -4.44
C TYR A 120 -4.90 -1.61 -3.31
N LEU A 121 -3.81 -1.85 -2.57
CA LEU A 121 -3.84 -2.74 -1.39
C LEU A 121 -4.83 -2.22 -0.34
N LYS A 122 -4.84 -0.91 -0.07
CA LYS A 122 -5.79 -0.30 0.86
C LYS A 122 -7.24 -0.58 0.44
N LEU A 123 -7.56 -0.42 -0.84
CA LEU A 123 -8.89 -0.71 -1.38
C LEU A 123 -9.25 -2.20 -1.21
N LEU A 124 -8.34 -3.12 -1.55
CA LEU A 124 -8.55 -4.55 -1.36
C LEU A 124 -8.78 -4.93 0.11
N LEU A 125 -8.05 -4.31 1.05
CA LEU A 125 -8.23 -4.55 2.48
C LEU A 125 -9.61 -4.07 2.96
N ILE A 126 -10.08 -2.92 2.46
CA ILE A 126 -11.43 -2.40 2.73
C ILE A 126 -12.49 -3.37 2.19
N ASP A 127 -12.35 -3.79 0.93
CA ASP A 127 -13.28 -4.72 0.28
C ASP A 127 -13.33 -6.05 1.03
N TRP A 128 -12.17 -6.59 1.41
CA TRP A 128 -12.06 -7.83 2.19
C TRP A 128 -12.79 -7.73 3.54
N LEU A 129 -12.62 -6.61 4.26
CA LEU A 129 -13.31 -6.36 5.52
C LEU A 129 -14.83 -6.17 5.36
N ILE A 130 -15.30 -5.71 4.20
CA ILE A 130 -16.73 -5.60 3.88
C ILE A 130 -17.31 -6.97 3.54
N LEU A 131 -16.58 -7.81 2.80
CA LEU A 131 -17.01 -9.15 2.39
C LEU A 131 -17.09 -10.16 3.54
N GLN A 132 -16.40 -9.91 4.65
CA GLN A 132 -16.46 -10.72 5.87
C GLN A 132 -17.72 -10.50 6.72
N ARG A 133 -18.62 -9.60 6.31
CA ARG A 133 -19.82 -9.23 7.07
C ARG A 133 -21.07 -9.99 6.64
#